data_AF-A0A938H6M7-F1
#
_entry.id   AF-A0A938H6M7-F1
#
_cell.length_a   1.000
_cell.length_b   1.000
_cell.length_c   1.000
_cell.angle_alpha   90.00
_cell.angle_beta   90.00
_cell.angle_gamma   90.00
#
_symmetry.space_group_name_H-M   'P 1'
#
loop_
_entity.id
_entity.type
_entity.pdbx_description
1 polymer ?
#
loop_
_entity_poly.entity_id
_entity_poly.type
_entity_poly.pdbx_seq_one_letter_code
_entity_poly.pdbx_strand_id
1 'polypeptide(L)'
;MIPRRLRGWLVLALLLTGIGVYVWRWESDPMGGIAVTADADATVPRVVPDSLRIRVEVLNGAGTGGLARRATRAMRDAGFDVVASGNAPERTDSSIVLVRSGQVAWGELAAQALRGARVELRPDTSRYLDLTIIVGARWRPPPEAFDP
;
A
#
# COMPACT_ATOMS: atom_id res chain seq x y z
N MET A 1 5.39 44.46 39.57
CA MET A 1 3.95 44.30 39.21
C MET A 1 3.86 44.20 37.70
N ILE A 2 3.58 43.00 37.16
CA ILE A 2 3.56 42.72 35.72
C ILE A 2 2.11 42.33 35.32
N PRO A 3 1.53 42.92 34.25
CA PRO A 3 0.09 42.95 34.02
C PRO A 3 -0.55 41.67 33.44
N ARG A 4 -1.84 41.51 33.77
CA ARG A 4 -2.68 40.30 33.72
C ARG A 4 -3.24 39.92 32.32
N ARG A 5 -2.52 40.17 31.22
CA ARG A 5 -3.04 39.92 29.85
C ARG A 5 -2.31 38.84 29.04
N LEU A 6 -1.53 37.98 29.70
CA LEU A 6 -0.81 36.86 29.07
C LEU A 6 -1.28 35.47 29.54
N ARG A 7 -2.51 35.34 30.06
CA ARG A 7 -3.03 34.05 30.58
C ARG A 7 -3.83 33.22 29.55
N GLY A 8 -4.12 33.78 28.38
CA GLY A 8 -4.92 33.09 27.34
C GLY A 8 -4.13 32.25 26.34
N TRP A 9 -2.82 32.46 26.22
CA TRP A 9 -1.99 31.79 25.21
C TRP A 9 -1.26 30.53 25.70
N LEU A 10 -1.23 30.30 27.02
CA LEU A 10 -0.55 29.14 27.60
C LEU A 10 -1.43 27.87 27.68
N VAL A 11 -2.74 27.98 27.44
CA VAL A 11 -3.63 26.80 27.42
C VAL A 11 -3.74 26.18 26.01
N LEU A 12 -3.51 26.98 24.95
CA LEU A 12 -3.55 26.48 23.56
C LEU A 12 -2.26 25.73 23.16
N ALA A 13 -1.12 26.05 23.78
CA ALA A 13 0.16 25.38 23.50
C ALA A 13 0.28 23.98 24.14
N LEU A 14 -0.50 23.68 25.19
CA LEU A 14 -0.43 22.39 25.89
C LEU A 14 -1.34 21.31 25.27
N LEU A 15 -2.26 21.69 24.38
CA LEU A 15 -3.15 20.75 23.67
C LEU A 15 -2.59 20.27 22.32
N LEU A 16 -1.60 20.96 21.77
CA LEU A 16 -0.93 20.56 20.51
C LEU A 16 0.23 19.57 20.72
N THR A 17 0.78 19.47 21.93
CA THR A 17 1.78 18.44 22.28
C THR A 17 1.16 17.06 22.50
N GLY A 18 -0.12 16.97 22.87
CA GLY A 18 -0.81 15.68 23.07
C GLY A 18 -1.11 14.92 21.78
N ILE A 19 -1.30 15.62 20.66
CA ILE A 19 -1.63 15.00 19.36
C ILE A 19 -0.35 14.54 18.65
N GLY A 20 0.76 15.28 18.80
CA GLY A 20 2.05 14.91 18.21
C GLY A 20 2.69 13.65 18.81
N VAL A 21 2.41 13.34 20.08
CA VAL A 21 2.97 12.15 20.75
C VAL A 21 2.14 10.88 20.48
N TYR A 22 0.86 11.01 20.13
CA TYR A 22 0.05 9.84 19.79
C TYR A 22 0.37 9.28 18.40
N VAL A 23 0.72 10.15 17.43
CA VAL A 23 1.16 9.74 16.09
C VAL A 23 2.60 9.21 16.09
N TRP A 24 3.45 9.65 17.02
CA TRP A 24 4.84 9.17 17.10
C TRP A 24 4.99 7.83 17.85
N ARG A 25 4.01 7.45 18.69
CA ARG A 25 4.09 6.21 19.50
C ARG A 25 3.74 4.93 18.73
N TRP A 26 3.23 5.01 17.50
CA TRP A 26 3.11 3.83 16.64
C TRP A 26 4.37 3.57 15.79
N GLU A 27 5.35 4.48 15.82
CA GLU A 27 6.58 4.46 15.01
C GLU A 27 7.72 3.67 15.68
N SER A 28 7.43 2.80 16.66
CA SER A 28 8.44 1.96 17.30
C SER A 28 7.90 0.61 17.76
N ASP A 29 7.61 -0.24 16.78
CA ASP A 29 7.84 -1.68 16.94
C ASP A 29 9.08 -2.08 16.13
N PRO A 30 10.28 -2.13 16.74
CA PRO A 30 11.44 -2.78 16.15
C PRO A 30 11.28 -4.29 16.33
N MET A 31 10.45 -4.93 15.50
CA MET A 31 10.41 -6.39 15.43
C MET A 31 11.19 -6.89 14.23
N GLY A 32 12.37 -7.44 14.51
CA GLY A 32 12.94 -8.54 13.75
C GLY A 32 13.86 -8.13 12.62
N GLY A 33 15.11 -7.80 12.96
CA GLY A 33 16.19 -7.86 12.00
C GLY A 33 16.31 -9.28 11.44
N ILE A 34 16.04 -9.42 10.14
CA ILE A 34 16.50 -10.56 9.35
C ILE A 34 17.40 -9.95 8.29
N ALA A 35 18.69 -10.25 8.38
CA ALA A 35 19.65 -9.91 7.34
C ALA A 35 19.25 -10.69 6.08
N VAL A 36 18.53 -10.03 5.17
CA VAL A 36 18.23 -10.61 3.86
C VAL A 36 19.47 -10.41 3.01
N THR A 37 20.21 -11.48 2.81
CA THR A 37 21.21 -11.60 1.75
C THR A 37 20.54 -11.20 0.44
N ALA A 38 21.03 -10.12 -0.16
CA ALA A 38 20.60 -9.65 -1.45
C ALA A 38 20.95 -10.70 -2.51
N ASP A 39 19.99 -11.55 -2.85
CA ASP A 39 19.99 -12.23 -4.14
C ASP A 39 19.45 -11.24 -5.16
N ALA A 40 20.39 -10.64 -5.88
CA ALA A 40 20.17 -9.75 -6.99
C ALA A 40 19.83 -10.59 -8.22
N ASP A 41 18.55 -10.89 -8.42
CA ASP A 41 18.03 -11.23 -9.74
C ASP A 41 16.81 -10.37 -10.04
N ALA A 42 16.59 -10.08 -11.33
CA ALA A 42 15.75 -8.99 -11.85
C ALA A 42 14.22 -9.16 -11.65
N THR A 43 13.80 -9.64 -10.49
CA THR A 43 12.43 -9.88 -10.05
C THR A 43 11.92 -8.65 -9.28
N VAL A 44 10.61 -8.40 -9.31
CA VAL A 44 9.99 -7.38 -8.44
C VAL A 44 10.45 -7.66 -7.01
N PRO A 45 11.04 -6.68 -6.29
CA PRO A 45 11.52 -6.93 -4.94
C PRO A 45 10.36 -7.48 -4.11
N ARG A 46 10.56 -8.63 -3.48
CA ARG A 46 9.54 -9.23 -2.62
C ARG A 46 9.28 -8.28 -1.46
N VAL A 47 8.07 -7.73 -1.38
CA VAL A 47 7.73 -6.68 -0.40
C VAL A 47 6.95 -7.25 0.79
N VAL A 48 6.19 -8.33 0.58
CA VAL A 48 5.38 -8.95 1.63
C VAL A 48 6.16 -10.08 2.32
N PRO A 49 6.26 -10.13 3.66
CA PRO A 49 6.89 -11.24 4.39
C PRO A 49 6.24 -12.61 4.11
N ASP A 50 6.99 -13.73 4.16
CA ASP A 50 6.45 -15.08 3.88
C ASP A 50 5.39 -15.55 4.89
N SER A 51 5.45 -15.03 6.12
CA SER A 51 4.50 -15.34 7.18
C SER A 51 3.16 -14.61 7.04
N LEU A 52 3.07 -13.64 6.12
CA LEU A 52 1.90 -12.79 5.95
C LEU A 52 1.20 -13.09 4.61
N ARG A 53 -0.11 -13.32 4.68
CA ARG A 53 -0.95 -13.46 3.48
C ARG A 53 -1.85 -12.25 3.34
N ILE A 54 -1.61 -11.45 2.31
CA ILE A 54 -2.43 -10.29 1.96
C ILE A 54 -3.25 -10.66 0.71
N ARG A 55 -4.56 -10.87 0.89
CA ARG A 55 -5.49 -11.27 -0.15
C ARG A 55 -5.90 -10.08 -0.99
N VAL A 56 -5.62 -10.14 -2.28
CA VAL A 56 -5.85 -9.02 -3.20
C VAL A 56 -6.65 -9.43 -4.42
N GLU A 57 -7.48 -8.51 -4.91
CA GLU A 57 -8.01 -8.57 -6.26
C GLU A 57 -7.31 -7.54 -7.16
N VAL A 58 -7.09 -7.89 -8.42
CA VAL A 58 -6.43 -7.02 -9.41
C VAL A 58 -7.39 -6.68 -10.55
N LEU A 59 -7.72 -5.40 -10.69
CA LEU A 59 -8.66 -4.88 -11.68
C LEU A 59 -7.93 -4.03 -12.74
N ASN A 60 -8.20 -4.32 -14.00
CA ASN A 60 -7.71 -3.52 -15.13
C ASN A 60 -8.56 -2.25 -15.30
N GLY A 61 -7.99 -1.10 -14.94
CA GLY A 61 -8.58 0.21 -15.21
C GLY A 61 -8.09 0.85 -16.52
N ALA A 62 -7.10 0.29 -17.20
CA ALA A 62 -6.55 0.88 -18.42
C ALA A 62 -7.38 0.60 -19.68
N GLY A 63 -8.23 -0.43 -19.67
CA GLY A 63 -8.89 -0.95 -20.88
C GLY A 63 -7.93 -1.63 -21.87
N THR A 64 -6.68 -1.89 -21.46
CA THR A 64 -5.68 -2.59 -22.27
C THR A 64 -5.77 -4.09 -22.05
N GLY A 65 -5.87 -4.88 -23.13
CA GLY A 65 -5.91 -6.33 -23.06
C GLY A 65 -4.71 -6.92 -22.30
N GLY A 66 -4.98 -7.89 -21.43
CA GLY A 66 -3.95 -8.63 -20.69
C GLY A 66 -3.21 -7.84 -19.60
N LEU A 67 -3.59 -6.59 -19.31
CA LEU A 67 -2.92 -5.80 -18.26
C LEU A 67 -3.14 -6.40 -16.86
N ALA A 68 -4.37 -6.81 -16.54
CA ALA A 68 -4.67 -7.49 -15.27
C ALA A 68 -3.82 -8.75 -15.07
N ARG A 69 -3.64 -9.57 -16.11
CA ARG A 69 -2.82 -10.80 -16.02
C ARG A 69 -1.35 -10.49 -15.69
N ARG A 70 -0.78 -9.46 -16.33
CA ARG A 70 0.59 -9.02 -16.08
C ARG A 70 0.75 -8.42 -14.68
N ALA A 71 -0.22 -7.64 -14.23
CA ALA A 71 -0.26 -7.12 -12.87
C ALA A 71 -0.42 -8.23 -11.82
N THR A 72 -1.26 -9.23 -12.08
CA THR A 72 -1.39 -10.41 -11.21
C THR A 72 -0.06 -11.13 -11.04
N ARG A 73 0.72 -11.32 -12.11
CA ARG A 73 2.08 -11.88 -11.99
C ARG A 73 2.96 -11.00 -11.11
N ALA A 74 3.09 -9.72 -11.44
CA ALA A 74 3.92 -8.78 -10.69
C ALA A 74 3.57 -8.71 -9.19
N MET A 75 2.27 -8.75 -8.84
CA MET A 75 1.84 -8.75 -7.44
C MET A 75 2.12 -10.08 -6.73
N ARG A 76 2.02 -11.22 -7.44
CA ARG A 76 2.40 -12.53 -6.88
C ARG A 76 3.90 -12.62 -6.66
N ASP A 77 4.69 -12.15 -7.61
CA ASP A 77 6.16 -12.08 -7.50
C ASP A 77 6.57 -11.19 -6.30
N ALA A 78 5.80 -10.13 -6.03
CA ALA A 78 5.98 -9.27 -4.85
C ALA A 78 5.51 -9.90 -3.51
N GLY A 79 4.89 -11.08 -3.53
CA GLY A 79 4.47 -11.85 -2.35
C GLY A 79 2.98 -11.74 -1.97
N PHE A 80 2.13 -11.12 -2.79
CA PHE A 80 0.69 -10.99 -2.51
C PHE A 80 -0.10 -12.24 -2.93
N ASP A 81 -1.14 -12.56 -2.16
CA ASP A 81 -2.10 -13.62 -2.49
C ASP A 81 -3.18 -13.06 -3.42
N VAL A 82 -2.90 -13.07 -4.73
CA VAL A 82 -3.88 -12.62 -5.73
C VAL A 82 -4.94 -13.69 -5.93
N VAL A 83 -6.11 -13.47 -5.31
CA VAL A 83 -7.25 -14.41 -5.32
C VAL A 83 -8.20 -14.18 -6.49
N ALA A 84 -8.20 -12.97 -7.07
CA ALA A 84 -9.05 -12.62 -8.20
C ALA A 84 -8.40 -11.60 -9.13
N SER A 85 -8.81 -11.63 -10.41
CA SER A 85 -8.42 -10.61 -11.39
C SER A 85 -9.56 -10.34 -12.36
N GLY A 86 -9.71 -9.09 -12.80
CA GLY A 86 -10.80 -8.69 -13.70
C GLY A 86 -10.61 -7.31 -14.33
N ASN A 87 -11.71 -6.71 -14.76
CA ASN A 87 -11.75 -5.34 -15.26
C ASN A 87 -12.38 -4.43 -14.21
N ALA A 88 -11.87 -3.21 -14.08
CA ALA A 88 -12.50 -2.20 -13.26
C ALA A 88 -13.80 -1.70 -13.95
N PRO A 89 -14.80 -1.25 -13.19
CA PRO A 89 -16.03 -0.70 -13.75
C PRO A 89 -15.78 0.61 -14.51
N GLU A 90 -14.79 1.39 -14.06
CA GLU A 90 -14.40 2.67 -14.65
C GLU A 90 -12.94 2.61 -15.10
N ARG A 91 -12.62 3.37 -16.15
CA ARG A 91 -11.24 3.48 -16.66
C ARG A 91 -10.46 4.53 -15.87
N THR A 92 -9.17 4.30 -15.69
CA THR A 92 -8.23 5.23 -15.03
C THR A 92 -6.85 5.19 -15.66
N ASP A 93 -6.20 6.35 -15.69
CA ASP A 93 -4.81 6.48 -16.10
C ASP A 93 -3.84 6.07 -15.00
N SER A 94 -4.16 6.37 -13.73
CA SER A 94 -3.31 6.11 -12.57
C SER A 94 -3.77 4.87 -11.82
N SER A 95 -2.80 4.11 -11.28
CA SER A 95 -3.09 2.98 -10.40
C SER A 95 -3.53 3.45 -9.01
N ILE A 96 -4.49 2.74 -8.44
CA ILE A 96 -5.08 3.02 -7.12
C ILE A 96 -5.13 1.72 -6.33
N VAL A 97 -4.74 1.76 -5.06
CA VAL A 97 -4.88 0.66 -4.11
C VAL A 97 -5.95 1.04 -3.10
N LEU A 98 -7.05 0.30 -3.09
CA LEU A 98 -8.12 0.47 -2.12
C LEU A 98 -7.88 -0.48 -0.95
N VAL A 99 -7.67 0.07 0.23
CA VAL A 99 -7.47 -0.70 1.46
C VAL A 99 -8.84 -1.07 2.04
N ARG A 100 -9.15 -2.37 2.04
CA ARG A 100 -10.44 -2.93 2.48
C ARG A 100 -10.40 -3.42 3.92
N SER A 101 -9.27 -3.97 4.37
CA SER A 101 -9.08 -4.49 5.73
C SER A 101 -8.90 -3.41 6.80
N GLY A 102 -8.68 -2.16 6.40
CA GLY A 102 -8.28 -1.07 7.30
C GLY A 102 -6.77 -0.94 7.53
N GLN A 103 -5.98 -1.90 7.05
CA GLN A 103 -4.53 -1.93 7.29
C GLN A 103 -3.78 -1.15 6.21
N VAL A 104 -3.60 0.16 6.45
CA VAL A 104 -2.98 1.08 5.48
C VAL A 104 -1.57 0.64 5.08
N ALA A 105 -0.78 0.09 6.01
CA ALA A 105 0.55 -0.43 5.74
C ALA A 105 0.57 -1.45 4.58
N TRP A 106 -0.45 -2.30 4.46
CA TRP A 106 -0.55 -3.26 3.37
C TRP A 106 -0.81 -2.58 2.01
N GLY A 107 -1.57 -1.48 2.03
CA GLY A 107 -1.77 -0.64 0.86
C GLY A 107 -0.47 -0.02 0.36
N GLU A 108 0.39 0.44 1.28
CA GLU A 108 1.70 1.01 0.96
C GLU A 108 2.65 -0.03 0.34
N LEU A 109 2.67 -1.27 0.87
CA LEU A 109 3.44 -2.37 0.24
C LEU A 109 2.98 -2.61 -1.21
N ALA A 110 1.67 -2.58 -1.46
CA ALA A 110 1.14 -2.76 -2.80
C ALA A 110 1.44 -1.57 -3.72
N ALA A 111 1.40 -0.34 -3.18
CA ALA A 111 1.80 0.86 -3.92
C ALA A 111 3.28 0.82 -4.30
N GLN A 112 4.14 0.33 -3.42
CA GLN A 112 5.56 0.12 -3.70
C GLN A 112 5.76 -0.92 -4.81
N ALA A 113 5.08 -2.06 -4.74
CA ALA A 113 5.12 -3.08 -5.79
C ALA A 113 4.66 -2.55 -7.17
N LEU A 114 3.70 -1.63 -7.18
CA LEU A 114 3.22 -0.95 -8.39
C LEU A 114 4.06 0.26 -8.81
N ARG A 115 5.14 0.58 -8.10
CA ARG A 115 6.05 1.72 -8.34
C ARG A 115 5.33 3.09 -8.24
N GLY A 116 4.49 3.26 -7.23
CA GLY A 116 3.88 4.55 -6.87
C GLY A 116 2.39 4.67 -7.16
N ALA A 117 1.60 3.63 -6.86
CA ALA A 117 0.14 3.76 -6.89
C ALA A 117 -0.38 4.64 -5.74
N ARG A 118 -1.53 5.28 -5.94
CA ARG A 118 -2.18 6.06 -4.88
C ARG A 118 -2.91 5.12 -3.91
N VAL A 119 -2.77 5.31 -2.60
CA VAL A 119 -3.43 4.48 -1.59
C VAL A 119 -4.67 5.21 -1.07
N GLU A 120 -5.81 4.51 -1.02
CA GLU A 120 -7.07 5.04 -0.51
C GLU A 120 -7.70 4.06 0.49
N LEU A 121 -8.08 4.56 1.67
CA LEU A 121 -8.79 3.77 2.67
C LEU A 121 -10.27 3.66 2.29
N ARG A 122 -10.73 2.45 1.95
CA ARG A 122 -12.12 2.16 1.57
C ARG A 122 -12.60 0.86 2.24
N PRO A 123 -12.80 0.86 3.56
CA PRO A 123 -13.10 -0.36 4.31
C PRO A 123 -14.35 -1.05 3.78
N ASP A 124 -14.25 -2.36 3.56
CA ASP A 124 -15.37 -3.20 3.11
C ASP A 124 -15.07 -4.65 3.52
N THR A 125 -15.41 -4.99 4.77
CA THR A 125 -15.13 -6.30 5.36
C THR A 125 -15.98 -7.43 4.76
N SER A 126 -17.02 -7.11 4.01
CA SER A 126 -17.90 -8.10 3.37
C SER A 126 -17.25 -8.84 2.20
N ARG A 127 -16.19 -8.27 1.62
CA ARG A 127 -15.52 -8.81 0.43
C ARG A 127 -14.48 -9.89 0.73
N TYR A 128 -14.10 -10.10 1.98
CA TYR A 128 -13.00 -11.00 2.37
C TYR A 128 -11.68 -10.73 1.62
N LEU A 129 -11.47 -9.47 1.25
CA LEU A 129 -10.27 -8.97 0.60
C LEU A 129 -9.57 -7.99 1.54
N ASP A 130 -8.25 -7.97 1.47
CA ASP A 130 -7.45 -6.98 2.16
C ASP A 130 -7.28 -5.73 1.30
N LEU A 131 -7.04 -5.92 0.00
CA LEU A 131 -6.85 -4.84 -0.96
C LEU A 131 -7.63 -5.08 -2.27
N THR A 132 -8.13 -4.02 -2.87
CA THR A 132 -8.51 -3.96 -4.29
C THR A 132 -7.49 -3.12 -5.04
N ILE A 133 -6.80 -3.71 -6.01
CA ILE A 133 -5.78 -3.02 -6.81
C ILE A 133 -6.38 -2.68 -8.17
N ILE A 134 -6.50 -1.40 -8.49
CA ILE A 134 -6.91 -0.91 -9.80
C ILE A 134 -5.67 -0.46 -10.55
N VAL A 135 -5.37 -1.08 -11.68
CA VAL A 135 -4.17 -0.81 -12.48
C VAL A 135 -4.51 0.15 -13.62
N GLY A 136 -3.87 1.32 -13.63
CA GLY A 136 -4.10 2.37 -14.62
C GLY A 136 -3.25 2.24 -15.88
N ALA A 137 -3.60 2.98 -16.92
CA ALA A 137 -2.93 2.96 -18.23
C ALA A 137 -1.43 3.32 -18.20
N ARG A 138 -0.99 4.09 -17.19
CA ARG A 138 0.40 4.52 -17.03
C ARG A 138 1.28 3.47 -16.36
N TRP A 139 0.70 2.43 -15.74
CA TRP A 139 1.49 1.37 -15.15
C TRP A 139 2.21 0.56 -16.24
N ARG A 140 3.45 0.18 -15.94
CA ARG A 140 4.28 -0.64 -16.82
C ARG A 140 4.66 -1.92 -16.09
N PRO A 141 4.38 -3.10 -16.68
CA PRO A 141 4.77 -4.35 -16.08
C PRO A 141 6.31 -4.45 -16.02
N PRO A 142 6.85 -5.13 -15.00
CA PRO A 142 8.26 -5.47 -14.98
C PRO A 142 8.62 -6.29 -16.23
N PRO A 143 9.87 -6.21 -16.72
CA PRO A 143 10.34 -7.11 -17.76
C PRO A 143 10.18 -8.55 -17.26
N GLU A 144 9.49 -9.38 -18.03
CA GLU A 144 9.39 -10.81 -17.71
C GLU A 144 10.78 -11.41 -17.93
N ALA A 145 11.30 -12.12 -16.94
CA ALA A 145 12.49 -12.94 -17.12
C ALA A 145 12.15 -13.97 -18.22
N PHE A 146 13.02 -14.05 -19.24
CA PHE A 146 12.87 -15.04 -20.29
C PHE A 146 13.25 -16.39 -19.71
N ASP A 147 12.26 -17.25 -19.46
CA ASP A 147 12.48 -18.63 -19.02
C ASP A 147 12.27 -19.54 -20.25
N PRO A 148 13.36 -19.94 -20.95
CA PRO A 148 13.31 -20.66 -22.24
C PRO A 148 12.83 -22.11 -22.14
#